data_AF-A0A0B1SHK4-F1
#
_entry.id   AF-A0A0B1SHK4-F1
#
_cell.length_a   1.000
_cell.length_b   1.000
_cell.length_c   1.000
_cell.angle_alpha   90.00
_cell.angle_beta   90.00
_cell.angle_gamma   90.00
#
_symmetry.space_group_name_H-M   'P 1'
#
loop_
_entity.id
_entity.type
_entity.pdbx_description
1 polymer ?
#
loop_
_entity_poly.entity_id
_entity_poly.type
_entity_poly.pdbx_seq_one_letter_code
_entity_poly.pdbx_strand_id
1 'polypeptide(L)'
;MREMVDQEPIPADWTYSTYCRKYLDESLYIPVQYRNAGYKTFGAQDYSASLLNFPNCEGLEKREFQHSYRYHGCTKHMVTVDKSFRPFDLLLGMDRRLKIAHEVAPCLKSHNNMLKYLEKFLNSYKGSSKFSLSWVTKLAHDDTGRLYKGDNDLYNFFVKNRQELDNSFLFFLGDHGPRFGKETKTNFGRNEANNPFLYMTVPKSLRNSEMFKVLKEKEYELITPHDIHATLKDILEEQPFSNFADTTYTSFLPASRGSSLLRQFEPGVVRNCKTLPIPFQYCICQYAKVPLE
;
A
#
# COMPACT_ATOMS: atom_id res chain seq x y z
N MET A 1 11.11 -7.61 24.22
CA MET A 1 10.71 -8.85 23.50
C MET A 1 11.70 -9.30 22.41
N ARG A 2 12.27 -8.41 21.57
CA ARG A 2 13.56 -8.72 20.90
C ARG A 2 14.68 -8.96 21.92
N GLU A 3 14.59 -8.29 23.07
CA GLU A 3 15.38 -8.61 24.26
C GLU A 3 15.18 -10.05 24.77
N MET A 4 14.05 -10.72 24.46
CA MET A 4 13.83 -12.13 24.84
C MET A 4 14.55 -13.10 23.89
N VAL A 5 15.16 -12.61 22.82
CA VAL A 5 15.99 -13.36 21.88
C VAL A 5 17.36 -12.67 21.70
N ASP A 6 17.82 -11.94 22.72
CA ASP A 6 19.12 -11.24 22.77
C ASP A 6 19.39 -10.31 21.58
N GLN A 7 18.33 -9.64 21.09
CA GLN A 7 18.45 -8.64 20.03
C GLN A 7 18.01 -7.25 20.49
N GLU A 8 18.69 -6.25 19.96
CA GLU A 8 18.30 -4.84 20.12
C GLU A 8 16.92 -4.57 19.50
N PRO A 9 16.04 -3.83 20.20
CA PRO A 9 14.79 -3.36 19.62
C PRO A 9 15.04 -2.56 18.34
N ILE A 10 14.20 -2.76 17.32
CA ILE A 10 14.19 -1.86 16.17
C ILE A 10 13.32 -0.66 16.57
N PRO A 11 13.90 0.54 16.73
CA PRO A 11 13.11 1.72 17.00
C PRO A 11 12.22 2.02 15.80
N ALA A 12 11.00 2.49 16.06
CA ALA A 12 10.15 3.02 15.01
C ALA A 12 10.87 4.19 14.32
N ASP A 13 10.81 4.24 12.99
CA ASP A 13 11.44 5.33 12.22
C ASP A 13 10.88 6.70 12.63
N TRP A 14 9.60 6.75 13.04
CA TRP A 14 8.93 7.94 13.55
C TRP A 14 8.34 7.73 14.93
N THR A 15 8.48 8.75 15.77
CA THR A 15 7.65 8.92 16.97
C THR A 15 6.24 9.36 16.57
N TYR A 16 5.26 9.22 17.48
CA TYR A 16 3.93 9.79 17.27
C TYR A 16 3.98 11.30 17.00
N SER A 17 4.88 12.04 17.68
CA SER A 17 5.07 13.48 17.44
C SER A 17 5.56 13.74 16.01
N THR A 18 6.55 12.99 15.54
CA THR A 18 7.04 13.12 14.16
C THR A 18 5.94 12.78 13.14
N TYR A 19 5.24 11.67 13.32
CA TYR A 19 4.18 11.22 12.42
C TYR A 19 2.97 12.17 12.39
N CYS A 20 2.55 12.67 13.54
CA CYS A 20 1.26 13.35 13.66
C CYS A 20 1.34 14.87 13.78
N ARG A 21 2.46 15.43 14.28
CA ARG A 21 2.58 16.87 14.58
C ARG A 21 3.51 17.63 13.63
N LYS A 22 4.12 16.93 12.67
CA LYS A 22 4.97 17.53 11.64
C LYS A 22 4.44 17.18 10.27
N TYR A 23 4.64 18.07 9.32
CA TYR A 23 4.44 17.76 7.92
C TYR A 23 5.47 16.72 7.45
N LEU A 24 4.98 15.69 6.75
CA LEU A 24 5.78 14.56 6.27
C LEU A 24 6.32 14.79 4.85
N ASP A 25 6.38 16.02 4.35
CA ASP A 25 6.80 16.34 2.99
C ASP A 25 8.24 15.92 2.67
N GLU A 26 9.10 15.93 3.70
CA GLU A 26 10.49 15.48 3.63
C GLU A 26 10.63 13.96 3.84
N SER A 27 9.51 13.25 4.07
CA SER A 27 9.53 11.80 4.24
C SER A 27 9.84 11.05 2.94
N LEU A 28 10.28 9.80 3.09
CA LEU A 28 10.50 8.86 2.00
C LEU A 28 9.18 8.32 1.43
N TYR A 29 8.18 9.17 1.25
CA TYR A 29 6.87 8.74 0.74
C TYR A 29 6.94 8.48 -0.76
N ILE A 30 6.82 7.20 -1.12
CA ILE A 30 6.99 6.69 -2.49
C ILE A 30 6.22 7.51 -3.56
N PRO A 31 4.91 7.83 -3.40
CA PRO A 31 4.20 8.60 -4.42
C PRO A 31 4.82 9.95 -4.75
N VAL A 32 5.39 10.64 -3.73
CA VAL A 32 6.06 11.93 -3.91
C VAL A 32 7.38 11.74 -4.65
N GLN A 33 8.14 10.68 -4.38
CA GLN A 33 9.38 10.36 -5.10
C GLN A 33 9.11 10.14 -6.59
N TYR A 34 8.12 9.31 -6.93
CA TYR A 34 7.73 9.08 -8.33
C TYR A 34 7.26 10.36 -9.02
N ARG A 35 6.46 11.20 -8.34
CA ARG A 35 6.06 12.50 -8.87
C ARG A 35 7.27 13.40 -9.17
N ASN A 36 8.21 13.48 -8.23
CA ASN A 36 9.40 14.32 -8.38
C ASN A 36 10.31 13.82 -9.52
N ALA A 37 10.29 12.51 -9.80
CA ALA A 37 10.93 11.90 -10.96
C ALA A 37 10.15 12.11 -12.29
N GLY A 38 9.08 12.91 -12.29
CA GLY A 38 8.32 13.28 -13.49
C GLY A 38 7.14 12.38 -13.83
N TYR A 39 6.84 11.36 -13.01
CA TYR A 39 5.67 10.51 -13.23
C TYR A 39 4.38 11.30 -13.07
N LYS A 40 3.38 11.00 -13.91
CA LYS A 40 2.01 11.43 -13.65
C LYS A 40 1.48 10.61 -12.48
N THR A 41 0.85 11.27 -11.51
CA THR A 41 0.49 10.63 -10.24
C THR A 41 -1.02 10.66 -9.97
N PHE A 42 -1.55 9.51 -9.57
CA PHE A 42 -2.95 9.32 -9.22
C PHE A 42 -3.09 8.66 -7.84
N GLY A 43 -3.99 9.18 -7.02
CA GLY A 43 -4.36 8.61 -5.74
C GLY A 43 -5.85 8.47 -5.59
N ALA A 44 -6.32 7.35 -5.06
CA ALA A 44 -7.72 7.19 -4.69
C ALA A 44 -7.83 6.52 -3.32
N GLN A 45 -8.62 7.10 -2.42
CA GLN A 45 -8.88 6.51 -1.09
C GLN A 45 -10.34 6.72 -0.71
N ASP A 46 -11.00 5.70 -0.14
CA ASP A 46 -12.43 5.77 0.19
C ASP A 46 -12.79 5.81 1.68
N TYR A 47 -11.81 6.05 2.56
CA TYR A 47 -12.02 6.13 4.01
C TYR A 47 -11.61 7.49 4.57
N SER A 48 -12.24 7.87 5.70
CA SER A 48 -11.98 9.16 6.37
C SER A 48 -10.58 9.25 6.96
N ALA A 49 -10.05 8.14 7.49
CA ALA A 49 -8.63 7.99 7.75
C ALA A 49 -7.92 7.47 6.49
N SER A 50 -6.78 8.05 6.16
CA SER A 50 -5.96 7.65 5.01
C SER A 50 -4.57 7.22 5.46
N LEU A 51 -3.79 6.63 4.54
CA LEU A 51 -2.45 6.12 4.83
C LEU A 51 -1.53 7.15 5.53
N LEU A 52 -1.62 8.44 5.16
CA LEU A 52 -0.82 9.52 5.77
C LEU A 52 -1.63 10.60 6.49
N ASN A 53 -2.92 10.75 6.17
CA ASN A 53 -3.77 11.74 6.82
C ASN A 53 -4.72 11.00 7.75
N PHE A 54 -4.32 10.87 9.00
CA PHE A 54 -5.15 10.39 10.10
C PHE A 54 -5.84 11.59 10.79
N PRO A 55 -7.04 11.43 11.36
CA PRO A 55 -7.69 12.51 12.10
C PRO A 55 -6.76 13.14 13.16
N ASN A 56 -6.68 14.47 13.16
CA ASN A 56 -5.83 15.30 14.04
C ASN A 56 -4.31 15.21 13.81
N CYS A 57 -3.87 14.67 12.68
CA CYS A 57 -2.48 14.70 12.25
C CYS A 57 -2.26 15.67 11.08
N GLU A 58 -1.08 16.29 11.01
CA GLU A 58 -0.73 17.27 9.96
C GLU A 58 -0.64 16.62 8.56
N GLY A 59 -0.15 15.38 8.46
CA GLY A 59 -0.02 14.68 7.18
C GLY A 59 1.01 15.35 6.27
N LEU A 60 0.63 15.63 5.02
CA LEU A 60 1.48 16.32 4.04
C LEU A 60 0.96 17.75 3.77
N GLU A 61 1.86 18.72 3.74
CA GLU A 61 1.58 20.11 3.36
C GLU A 61 1.32 20.22 1.85
N LYS A 62 2.17 19.59 1.05
CA LYS A 62 2.03 19.55 -0.41
C LYS A 62 1.16 18.38 -0.80
N ARG A 63 0.35 18.59 -1.84
CA ARG A 63 -0.45 17.51 -2.46
C ARG A 63 0.44 16.33 -2.80
N GLU A 64 0.00 15.13 -2.50
CA GLU A 64 0.77 13.92 -2.78
C GLU A 64 0.62 13.42 -4.22
N PHE A 65 -0.56 13.64 -4.82
CA PHE A 65 -0.92 13.21 -6.17
C PHE A 65 -1.38 14.41 -7.00
N GLN A 66 -1.15 14.36 -8.32
CA GLN A 66 -1.71 15.35 -9.25
C GLN A 66 -3.21 15.13 -9.47
N HIS A 67 -3.65 13.87 -9.45
CA HIS A 67 -5.05 13.47 -9.54
C HIS A 67 -5.45 12.72 -8.29
N SER A 68 -6.50 13.18 -7.60
CA SER A 68 -6.93 12.56 -6.35
C SER A 68 -8.44 12.29 -6.32
N TYR A 69 -8.82 11.11 -5.83
CA TYR A 69 -10.17 10.78 -5.38
C TYR A 69 -10.16 10.56 -3.86
N ARG A 70 -10.97 11.30 -3.12
CA ARG A 70 -11.10 11.17 -1.67
C ARG A 70 -12.57 11.04 -1.32
N TYR A 71 -12.95 9.99 -0.59
CA TYR A 71 -14.27 9.88 0.01
C TYR A 71 -14.21 10.41 1.45
N HIS A 72 -15.04 11.40 1.81
CA HIS A 72 -15.20 11.81 3.21
C HIS A 72 -16.45 11.17 3.81
N GLY A 73 -16.28 10.24 4.75
CA GLY A 73 -17.32 9.95 5.74
C GLY A 73 -17.33 11.06 6.80
N CYS A 74 -18.51 11.50 7.24
CA CYS A 74 -18.68 12.57 8.23
C CYS A 74 -17.83 12.38 9.51
N THR A 75 -16.67 13.05 9.58
CA THR A 75 -16.04 13.42 10.84
C THR A 75 -16.01 14.94 10.95
N LYS A 76 -16.88 15.46 11.84
CA LYS A 76 -17.13 16.88 12.13
C LYS A 76 -15.88 17.70 12.54
N HIS A 77 -14.71 17.05 12.65
CA HIS A 77 -13.45 17.61 13.14
C HIS A 77 -12.31 17.64 12.11
N MET A 78 -12.50 17.15 10.87
CA MET A 78 -11.44 17.17 9.82
C MET A 78 -11.35 18.50 9.05
N VAL A 79 -11.64 19.63 9.70
CA VAL A 79 -11.73 20.95 9.04
C VAL A 79 -10.38 21.70 9.00
N THR A 80 -9.35 21.23 9.70
CA THR A 80 -8.17 22.06 9.93
C THR A 80 -7.00 21.87 8.97
N VAL A 81 -6.94 20.80 8.17
CA VAL A 81 -5.73 20.50 7.39
C VAL A 81 -6.04 20.31 5.91
N ASP A 82 -6.52 21.37 5.27
CA ASP A 82 -6.51 21.69 3.82
C ASP A 82 -7.77 22.50 3.50
N LYS A 83 -7.75 23.78 3.87
CA LYS A 83 -8.81 24.74 3.53
C LYS A 83 -8.81 25.10 2.04
N SER A 84 -7.83 24.64 1.28
CA SER A 84 -7.51 25.20 -0.03
C SER A 84 -8.10 24.38 -1.18
N PHE A 85 -8.36 23.08 -0.99
CA PHE A 85 -8.54 22.20 -2.16
C PHE A 85 -9.64 21.14 -2.10
N ARG A 86 -10.62 21.26 -1.18
CA ARG A 86 -11.73 20.29 -1.05
C ARG A 86 -13.15 20.87 -1.14
N PRO A 87 -13.51 21.71 -2.14
CA PRO A 87 -14.83 22.33 -2.16
C PRO A 87 -15.95 21.28 -2.22
N PHE A 88 -15.83 20.28 -3.09
CA PHE A 88 -16.91 19.31 -3.31
C PHE A 88 -17.10 18.36 -2.13
N ASP A 89 -16.02 17.83 -1.56
CA ASP A 89 -16.10 16.86 -0.46
C ASP A 89 -16.60 17.49 0.85
N LEU A 90 -16.24 18.76 1.10
CA LEU A 90 -16.81 19.54 2.22
C LEU A 90 -18.30 19.82 2.00
N LEU A 91 -18.71 20.13 0.76
CA LEU A 91 -20.11 20.34 0.41
C LEU A 91 -20.96 19.06 0.61
N LEU A 92 -20.42 17.87 0.31
CA LEU A 92 -21.11 16.60 0.60
C LEU A 92 -21.41 16.41 2.10
N GLY A 93 -20.48 16.81 2.97
CA GLY A 93 -20.65 16.73 4.42
C GLY A 93 -21.60 17.78 5.01
N MET A 94 -21.80 18.90 4.31
CA MET A 94 -22.61 20.04 4.75
C MET A 94 -24.05 19.99 4.20
N ASP A 95 -24.28 19.35 3.05
CA ASP A 95 -25.59 19.26 2.41
C ASP A 95 -26.18 17.84 2.51
N ARG A 96 -27.29 17.71 3.24
CA ARG A 96 -27.98 16.43 3.46
C ARG A 96 -28.46 15.77 2.16
N ARG A 97 -28.89 16.54 1.16
CA ARG A 97 -29.38 16.01 -0.11
C ARG A 97 -28.23 15.50 -0.97
N LEU A 98 -27.15 16.26 -1.06
CA LEU A 98 -25.92 15.81 -1.74
C LEU A 98 -25.36 14.56 -1.04
N LYS A 99 -25.35 14.53 0.29
CA LYS A 99 -24.96 13.35 1.05
C LYS A 99 -25.79 12.13 0.70
N ILE A 100 -27.12 12.26 0.66
CA ILE A 100 -27.99 11.14 0.27
C ILE A 100 -27.69 10.69 -1.16
N ALA A 101 -27.60 11.63 -2.10
CA ALA A 101 -27.36 11.32 -3.50
C ALA A 101 -26.00 10.62 -3.75
N HIS A 102 -24.96 11.00 -3.00
CA HIS A 102 -23.59 10.53 -3.23
C HIS A 102 -23.12 9.43 -2.28
N GLU A 103 -23.73 9.27 -1.10
CA GLU A 103 -23.31 8.28 -0.10
C GLU A 103 -24.34 7.16 0.15
N VAL A 104 -25.64 7.45 0.03
CA VAL A 104 -26.71 6.52 0.47
C VAL A 104 -27.48 5.92 -0.70
N ALA A 105 -27.82 6.75 -1.70
CA ALA A 105 -28.58 6.38 -2.87
C ALA A 105 -27.78 6.11 -4.18
N PRO A 106 -26.43 6.12 -4.24
CA PRO A 106 -25.77 5.90 -5.52
C PRO A 106 -25.92 4.44 -5.94
N CYS A 107 -26.24 4.21 -7.22
CA CYS A 107 -26.24 2.88 -7.82
C CYS A 107 -24.82 2.27 -7.89
N LEU A 108 -23.79 3.11 -7.85
CA LEU A 108 -22.37 2.73 -7.84
C LEU A 108 -21.79 2.90 -6.44
N LYS A 109 -21.01 1.91 -5.98
CA LYS A 109 -20.30 2.01 -4.70
C LYS A 109 -19.01 2.82 -4.87
N SER A 110 -18.39 3.17 -3.74
CA SER A 110 -17.17 4.00 -3.73
C SER A 110 -16.04 3.41 -4.57
N HIS A 111 -15.78 2.10 -4.44
CA HIS A 111 -14.73 1.42 -5.22
C HIS A 111 -15.00 1.49 -6.73
N ASN A 112 -16.26 1.43 -7.18
CA ASN A 112 -16.60 1.60 -8.59
C ASN A 112 -16.21 2.99 -9.12
N ASN A 113 -16.43 4.04 -8.33
CA ASN A 113 -16.04 5.41 -8.70
C ASN A 113 -14.52 5.56 -8.78
N MET A 114 -13.80 4.98 -7.80
CA MET A 114 -12.33 4.96 -7.80
C MET A 114 -11.79 4.25 -9.04
N LEU A 115 -12.29 3.05 -9.35
CA LEU A 115 -11.87 2.27 -10.52
C LEU A 115 -12.17 3.01 -11.82
N LYS A 116 -13.33 3.67 -11.94
CA LYS A 116 -13.69 4.47 -13.12
C LYS A 116 -12.76 5.67 -13.31
N TYR A 117 -12.32 6.31 -12.24
CA TYR A 117 -11.37 7.42 -12.35
C TYR A 117 -9.96 6.92 -12.64
N LEU A 118 -9.53 5.82 -12.00
CA LEU A 118 -8.28 5.17 -12.34
C LEU A 118 -8.24 4.78 -13.82
N GLU A 119 -9.31 4.22 -14.37
CA GLU A 119 -9.43 3.92 -15.81
C GLU A 119 -9.18 5.16 -16.68
N LYS A 120 -9.82 6.30 -16.36
CA LYS A 120 -9.59 7.56 -17.09
C LYS A 120 -8.13 8.00 -17.00
N PHE A 121 -7.52 7.88 -15.83
CA PHE A 121 -6.12 8.24 -15.61
C PHE A 121 -5.16 7.33 -16.39
N LEU A 122 -5.39 6.01 -16.41
CA LEU A 122 -4.60 5.05 -17.18
C LEU A 122 -4.59 5.41 -18.67
N ASN A 123 -5.76 5.72 -19.22
CA ASN A 123 -5.96 6.10 -20.63
C ASN A 123 -5.50 7.54 -20.96
N SER A 124 -5.12 8.33 -19.96
CA SER A 124 -4.58 9.69 -20.14
C SER A 124 -3.06 9.67 -20.28
N TYR A 125 -2.45 10.81 -20.63
CA TYR A 125 -0.99 10.98 -20.62
C TYR A 125 -0.24 9.88 -21.40
N LYS A 126 -0.64 9.62 -22.65
CA LYS A 126 0.03 8.65 -23.53
C LYS A 126 1.52 9.00 -23.64
N GLY A 127 2.38 7.99 -23.54
CA GLY A 127 3.85 8.15 -23.56
C GLY A 127 4.48 8.69 -22.27
N SER A 128 3.70 9.04 -21.25
CA SER A 128 4.22 9.43 -19.94
C SER A 128 4.20 8.26 -18.96
N SER A 129 5.25 8.13 -18.14
CA SER A 129 5.27 7.21 -17.01
C SER A 129 4.24 7.61 -15.95
N LYS A 130 3.59 6.62 -15.34
CA LYS A 130 2.49 6.81 -14.39
C LYS A 130 2.75 6.06 -13.09
N PHE A 131 2.37 6.67 -11.98
CA PHE A 131 2.30 6.02 -10.68
C PHE A 131 0.87 6.19 -10.14
N SER A 132 0.26 5.09 -9.71
CA SER A 132 -1.09 5.11 -9.14
C SER A 132 -1.16 4.33 -7.83
N LEU A 133 -1.81 4.92 -6.82
CA LEU A 133 -2.13 4.25 -5.57
C LEU A 133 -3.64 4.34 -5.31
N SER A 134 -4.31 3.20 -5.33
CA SER A 134 -5.75 3.10 -5.01
C SER A 134 -5.94 2.25 -3.76
N TRP A 135 -6.48 2.85 -2.70
CA TRP A 135 -6.71 2.25 -1.40
C TRP A 135 -8.20 2.07 -1.15
N VAL A 136 -8.70 0.86 -1.40
CA VAL A 136 -10.13 0.51 -1.30
C VAL A 136 -10.42 -0.07 0.08
N THR A 137 -10.72 0.79 1.04
CA THR A 137 -10.96 0.39 2.44
C THR A 137 -12.41 -0.04 2.64
N LYS A 138 -13.39 0.75 2.18
CA LYS A 138 -14.81 0.53 2.50
C LYS A 138 -15.37 -0.79 2.02
N LEU A 139 -14.77 -1.36 0.97
CA LEU A 139 -15.23 -2.62 0.40
C LEU A 139 -15.22 -3.74 1.44
N ALA A 140 -14.22 -3.80 2.31
CA ALA A 140 -14.00 -4.95 3.18
C ALA A 140 -13.43 -4.66 4.59
N HIS A 141 -13.24 -3.40 4.98
CA HIS A 141 -12.61 -3.04 6.26
C HIS A 141 -13.22 -3.75 7.48
N ASP A 142 -14.54 -3.62 7.69
CA ASP A 142 -15.21 -4.16 8.89
C ASP A 142 -15.71 -5.61 8.72
N ASP A 143 -15.77 -6.09 7.48
CA ASP A 143 -16.42 -7.35 7.12
C ASP A 143 -15.85 -7.88 5.79
N THR A 144 -14.98 -8.88 5.89
CA THR A 144 -14.36 -9.55 4.74
C THR A 144 -15.36 -10.28 3.86
N GLY A 145 -16.56 -10.62 4.36
CA GLY A 145 -17.63 -11.21 3.55
C GLY A 145 -18.10 -10.30 2.41
N ARG A 146 -17.76 -9.00 2.46
CA ARG A 146 -18.08 -8.03 1.42
C ARG A 146 -17.08 -8.03 0.25
N LEU A 147 -15.93 -8.69 0.37
CA LEU A 147 -14.93 -8.78 -0.71
C LEU A 147 -15.54 -9.31 -2.01
N TYR A 148 -16.34 -10.38 -1.91
CA TYR A 148 -17.03 -10.99 -3.05
C TYR A 148 -17.97 -10.02 -3.80
N LYS A 149 -18.40 -8.93 -3.15
CA LYS A 149 -19.23 -7.91 -3.80
C LYS A 149 -18.45 -7.02 -4.77
N GLY A 150 -17.11 -7.04 -4.73
CA GLY A 150 -16.24 -6.30 -5.63
C GLY A 150 -15.50 -7.18 -6.63
N ASP A 151 -15.67 -8.51 -6.57
CA ASP A 151 -14.89 -9.47 -7.35
C ASP A 151 -15.07 -9.26 -8.87
N ASN A 152 -16.31 -9.28 -9.35
CA ASN A 152 -16.62 -8.98 -10.75
C ASN A 152 -16.20 -7.56 -11.17
N ASP A 153 -16.28 -6.58 -10.27
CA ASP A 153 -15.90 -5.20 -10.58
C ASP A 153 -14.38 -5.08 -10.81
N LEU A 154 -13.58 -5.72 -9.95
CA LEU A 154 -12.13 -5.78 -10.06
C LEU A 154 -11.70 -6.61 -11.28
N TYR A 155 -12.30 -7.78 -11.48
CA TYR A 155 -12.05 -8.63 -12.65
C TYR A 155 -12.29 -7.85 -13.95
N ASN A 156 -13.47 -7.24 -14.09
CA ASN A 156 -13.82 -6.47 -15.27
C ASN A 156 -12.88 -5.28 -15.49
N PHE A 157 -12.48 -4.59 -14.41
CA PHE A 157 -11.51 -3.50 -14.49
C PHE A 157 -10.16 -3.98 -15.05
N PHE A 158 -9.59 -5.05 -14.51
CA PHE A 158 -8.28 -5.53 -14.96
C PHE A 158 -8.33 -6.12 -16.37
N VAL A 159 -9.38 -6.88 -16.71
CA VAL A 159 -9.55 -7.42 -18.07
C VAL A 159 -9.67 -6.30 -19.09
N LYS A 160 -10.49 -5.28 -18.80
CA LYS A 160 -10.70 -4.14 -19.69
C LYS A 160 -9.43 -3.30 -19.89
N ASN A 161 -8.65 -3.10 -18.83
CA ASN A 161 -7.45 -2.25 -18.84
C ASN A 161 -6.14 -3.03 -19.05
N ARG A 162 -6.20 -4.31 -19.41
CA ARG A 162 -5.02 -5.19 -19.51
C ARG A 162 -3.91 -4.64 -20.40
N GLN A 163 -4.27 -4.02 -21.53
CA GLN A 163 -3.29 -3.47 -22.48
C GLN A 163 -2.56 -2.26 -21.89
N GLU A 164 -3.27 -1.38 -21.18
CA GLU A 164 -2.66 -0.23 -20.49
C GLU A 164 -1.75 -0.66 -19.33
N LEU A 165 -1.99 -1.86 -18.78
CA LEU A 165 -1.20 -2.45 -17.69
C LEU A 165 -0.08 -3.38 -18.17
N ASP A 166 0.02 -3.69 -19.47
CA ASP A 166 1.01 -4.65 -20.01
C ASP A 166 2.46 -4.24 -19.70
N ASN A 167 2.73 -2.93 -19.58
CA ASN A 167 4.05 -2.38 -19.28
C ASN A 167 4.19 -1.89 -17.83
N SER A 168 3.35 -2.39 -16.91
CA SER A 168 3.31 -1.93 -15.52
C SER A 168 3.77 -3.00 -14.53
N PHE A 169 4.44 -2.54 -13.47
CA PHE A 169 4.46 -3.29 -12.21
C PHE A 169 3.16 -3.02 -11.48
N LEU A 170 2.42 -4.06 -11.14
CA LEU A 170 1.16 -3.95 -10.41
C LEU A 170 1.26 -4.74 -9.13
N PHE A 171 0.91 -4.08 -8.03
CA PHE A 171 0.85 -4.66 -6.70
C PHE A 171 -0.60 -4.60 -6.22
N PHE A 172 -1.17 -5.75 -5.90
CA PHE A 172 -2.49 -5.88 -5.30
C PHE A 172 -2.31 -6.47 -3.90
N LEU A 173 -2.55 -5.66 -2.86
CA LEU A 173 -2.14 -5.98 -1.50
C LEU A 173 -3.14 -5.48 -0.46
N GLY A 174 -3.06 -6.08 0.74
CA GLY A 174 -3.66 -5.54 1.97
C GLY A 174 -2.58 -5.03 2.93
N ASP A 175 -2.93 -4.10 3.80
CA ASP A 175 -2.07 -3.68 4.93
C ASP A 175 -2.06 -4.70 6.08
N HIS A 176 -3.14 -5.46 6.21
CA HIS A 176 -3.28 -6.54 7.17
C HIS A 176 -4.27 -7.60 6.65
N GLY A 177 -4.30 -8.79 7.27
CA GLY A 177 -5.38 -9.74 7.05
C GLY A 177 -6.64 -9.38 7.86
N PRO A 178 -7.64 -10.25 7.99
CA PRO A 178 -8.89 -9.91 8.69
C PRO A 178 -8.66 -9.54 10.17
N ARG A 179 -8.84 -8.26 10.51
CA ARG A 179 -8.85 -7.73 11.90
C ARG A 179 -10.24 -7.50 12.47
N PHE A 180 -11.25 -7.52 11.60
CA PHE A 180 -12.64 -7.30 11.93
C PHE A 180 -13.52 -8.41 11.32
N GLY A 181 -14.81 -8.37 11.64
CA GLY A 181 -15.78 -9.36 11.17
C GLY A 181 -15.74 -10.68 11.93
N LYS A 182 -16.46 -11.68 11.42
CA LYS A 182 -16.64 -12.98 12.09
C LYS A 182 -15.37 -13.84 12.10
N GLU A 183 -14.46 -13.63 11.15
CA GLU A 183 -13.28 -14.49 10.97
C GLU A 183 -12.29 -14.38 12.14
N THR A 184 -12.20 -13.21 12.78
CA THR A 184 -11.33 -12.98 13.94
C THR A 184 -11.73 -13.74 15.20
N LYS A 185 -12.93 -14.34 15.20
CA LYS A 185 -13.39 -15.17 16.31
C LYS A 185 -12.66 -16.52 16.36
N THR A 186 -12.11 -16.97 15.24
CA THR A 186 -11.38 -18.25 15.13
C THR A 186 -9.89 -18.09 15.45
N ASN A 187 -9.24 -19.16 15.92
CA ASN A 187 -7.77 -19.16 16.10
C ASN A 187 -7.04 -18.90 14.77
N PHE A 188 -7.53 -19.50 13.69
CA PHE A 188 -6.98 -19.32 12.36
C PHE A 188 -7.04 -17.86 11.90
N GLY A 189 -8.22 -17.23 11.96
CA GLY A 189 -8.39 -15.84 11.56
C GLY A 189 -7.58 -14.84 12.40
N ARG A 190 -7.34 -15.14 13.69
CA ARG A 190 -6.42 -14.33 14.51
C ARG A 190 -4.97 -14.39 14.03
N ASN A 191 -4.52 -15.54 13.54
CA ASN A 191 -3.18 -15.66 12.96
C ASN A 191 -3.11 -14.93 11.60
N GLU A 192 -4.15 -15.05 10.78
CA GLU A 192 -4.23 -14.38 9.48
C GLU A 192 -4.27 -12.85 9.60
N ALA A 193 -4.68 -12.28 10.73
CA ALA A 193 -4.69 -10.83 10.95
C ALA A 193 -3.32 -10.16 10.72
N ASN A 194 -2.23 -10.91 10.90
CA ASN A 194 -0.85 -10.48 10.66
C ASN A 194 -0.25 -11.00 9.35
N ASN A 195 -1.06 -11.62 8.50
CA ASN A 195 -0.68 -12.17 7.20
C ASN A 195 -1.37 -11.38 6.06
N PRO A 196 -0.84 -10.22 5.65
CA PRO A 196 -1.41 -9.43 4.57
C PRO A 196 -1.28 -10.16 3.22
N PHE A 197 -2.30 -10.01 2.39
CA PHE A 197 -2.26 -10.50 1.01
C PHE A 197 -1.30 -9.67 0.17
N LEU A 198 -0.56 -10.33 -0.74
CA LEU A 198 0.24 -9.68 -1.77
C LEU A 198 0.16 -10.48 -3.07
N TYR A 199 -0.16 -9.80 -4.16
CA TYR A 199 -0.05 -10.32 -5.51
C TYR A 199 0.66 -9.28 -6.38
N MET A 200 1.63 -9.75 -7.16
CA MET A 200 2.44 -8.88 -8.01
C MET A 200 2.38 -9.36 -9.46
N THR A 201 2.27 -8.42 -10.40
CA THR A 201 2.55 -8.67 -11.81
C THR A 201 3.64 -7.75 -12.30
N VAL A 202 4.44 -8.23 -13.25
CA VAL A 202 5.52 -7.47 -13.88
C VAL A 202 5.18 -7.14 -15.33
N PRO A 203 5.83 -6.10 -15.89
CA PRO A 203 5.74 -5.78 -17.31
C PRO A 203 5.94 -7.02 -18.19
N LYS A 204 5.12 -7.16 -19.22
CA LYS A 204 5.08 -8.35 -20.09
C LYS A 204 6.44 -8.67 -20.71
N SER A 205 7.19 -7.65 -21.10
CA SER A 205 8.56 -7.79 -21.63
C SER A 205 9.55 -8.38 -20.63
N LEU A 206 9.31 -8.24 -19.33
CA LEU A 206 10.19 -8.73 -18.27
C LEU A 206 9.84 -10.13 -17.77
N ARG A 207 8.72 -10.74 -18.20
CA ARG A 207 8.25 -12.04 -17.68
C ARG A 207 9.13 -13.24 -18.03
N ASN A 208 10.11 -13.07 -18.92
CA ASN A 208 11.10 -14.09 -19.26
C ASN A 208 12.53 -13.68 -18.85
N SER A 209 12.69 -12.58 -18.10
CA SER A 209 14.00 -12.10 -17.68
C SER A 209 14.54 -12.87 -16.48
N GLU A 210 15.83 -12.71 -16.21
CA GLU A 210 16.45 -13.25 -15.00
C GLU A 210 15.82 -12.66 -13.74
N MET A 211 15.52 -11.35 -13.74
CA MET A 211 14.79 -10.70 -12.66
C MET A 211 13.46 -11.40 -12.35
N PHE A 212 12.70 -11.84 -13.35
CA PHE A 212 11.45 -12.55 -13.09
C PHE A 212 11.65 -13.92 -12.45
N LYS A 213 12.74 -14.63 -12.79
CA LYS A 213 13.10 -15.88 -12.09
C LYS A 213 13.43 -15.60 -10.62
N VAL A 214 14.23 -14.58 -10.36
CA VAL A 214 14.57 -14.15 -8.99
C VAL A 214 13.32 -13.77 -8.19
N LEU A 215 12.38 -13.03 -8.81
CA LEU A 215 11.10 -12.69 -8.19
C LEU A 215 10.26 -13.94 -7.90
N LYS A 216 10.23 -14.91 -8.83
CA LYS A 216 9.49 -16.17 -8.67
C LYS A 216 10.02 -17.04 -7.53
N GLU A 217 11.33 -17.05 -7.31
CA GLU A 217 11.92 -17.74 -6.14
C GLU A 217 11.40 -17.18 -4.80
N LYS A 218 10.90 -15.94 -4.78
CA LYS A 218 10.39 -15.30 -3.56
C LYS A 218 8.99 -15.75 -3.15
N GLU A 219 8.31 -16.55 -3.98
CA GLU A 219 6.97 -17.09 -3.66
C GLU A 219 6.94 -17.93 -2.37
N TYR A 220 8.08 -18.50 -1.97
CA TYR A 220 8.23 -19.33 -0.78
C TYR A 220 9.00 -18.65 0.36
N GLU A 221 9.25 -17.35 0.24
CA GLU A 221 10.03 -16.57 1.20
C GLU A 221 9.14 -15.65 2.04
N LEU A 222 9.62 -15.29 3.24
CA LEU A 222 8.92 -14.33 4.09
C LEU A 222 9.12 -12.90 3.57
N ILE A 223 8.03 -12.30 3.09
CA ILE A 223 7.99 -10.94 2.54
C ILE A 223 7.37 -9.96 3.55
N THR A 224 7.92 -8.76 3.63
CA THR A 224 7.44 -7.67 4.50
C THR A 224 7.04 -6.44 3.67
N PRO A 225 6.22 -5.53 4.21
CA PRO A 225 5.97 -4.24 3.58
C PRO A 225 7.25 -3.41 3.33
N HIS A 226 8.32 -3.64 4.11
CA HIS A 226 9.61 -3.01 3.87
C HIS A 226 10.23 -3.45 2.55
N ASP A 227 10.07 -4.73 2.17
CA ASP A 227 10.57 -5.24 0.88
C ASP A 227 9.80 -4.62 -0.30
N ILE A 228 8.49 -4.39 -0.14
CA ILE A 228 7.67 -3.67 -1.13
C ILE A 228 8.18 -2.23 -1.29
N HIS A 229 8.46 -1.54 -0.18
CA HIS A 229 9.04 -0.19 -0.22
C HIS A 229 10.40 -0.18 -0.93
N ALA A 230 11.31 -1.11 -0.60
CA ALA A 230 12.61 -1.24 -1.26
C ALA A 230 12.44 -1.56 -2.76
N THR A 231 11.48 -2.40 -3.12
CA THR A 231 11.17 -2.76 -4.51
C THR A 231 10.70 -1.56 -5.32
N LEU A 232 9.81 -0.74 -4.77
CA LEU A 232 9.33 0.47 -5.44
C LEU A 232 10.46 1.50 -5.62
N LYS A 233 11.37 1.61 -4.63
CA LYS A 233 12.59 2.42 -4.79
C LYS A 233 13.50 1.88 -5.88
N ASP A 234 13.79 0.58 -5.88
CA ASP A 234 14.63 -0.08 -6.89
C ASP A 234 14.09 0.10 -8.32
N ILE A 235 12.77 -0.03 -8.51
CA ILE A 235 12.10 0.23 -9.80
C ILE A 235 12.31 1.66 -10.27
N LEU A 236 12.28 2.62 -9.36
CA LEU A 236 12.39 4.05 -9.69
C LEU A 236 13.84 4.48 -9.91
N GLU A 237 14.73 4.06 -9.02
CA GLU A 237 16.04 4.67 -8.80
C GLU A 237 17.18 3.85 -9.39
N GLU A 238 17.07 2.52 -9.50
CA GLU A 238 18.24 1.66 -9.78
C GLU A 238 18.06 0.77 -11.02
N GLN A 239 16.97 0.00 -11.09
CA GLN A 239 16.71 -0.94 -12.19
C GLN A 239 16.69 -0.30 -13.60
N PRO A 240 16.23 0.96 -13.79
CA PRO A 240 16.28 1.58 -15.12
C PRO A 240 17.70 1.67 -15.70
N PHE A 241 18.75 1.79 -14.87
CA PHE A 241 20.14 1.90 -15.34
C PHE A 241 20.69 0.58 -15.91
N SER A 242 20.11 -0.55 -15.53
CA SER A 242 20.50 -1.89 -16.01
C SER A 242 19.47 -2.50 -16.97
N ASN A 243 18.45 -1.74 -17.38
CA ASN A 243 17.28 -2.27 -18.10
C ASN A 243 16.65 -3.49 -17.40
N PHE A 244 16.56 -3.43 -16.07
CA PHE A 244 16.01 -4.50 -15.24
C PHE A 244 16.79 -5.84 -15.29
N ALA A 245 18.08 -5.80 -15.64
CA ALA A 245 18.94 -6.99 -15.74
C ALA A 245 19.75 -7.27 -14.47
N ASP A 246 20.02 -6.26 -13.66
CA ASP A 246 20.80 -6.41 -12.42
C ASP A 246 19.94 -6.98 -11.29
N THR A 247 20.24 -8.23 -10.93
CA THR A 247 19.58 -8.97 -9.86
C THR A 247 20.49 -9.16 -8.65
N THR A 248 21.67 -8.55 -8.63
CA THR A 248 22.61 -8.70 -7.51
C THR A 248 22.03 -8.07 -6.24
N TYR A 249 22.38 -8.67 -5.08
CA TYR A 249 22.01 -8.13 -3.78
C TYR A 249 22.50 -6.68 -3.65
N THR A 250 21.64 -5.81 -3.14
CA THR A 250 21.95 -4.41 -2.88
C THR A 250 21.26 -3.98 -1.60
N SER A 251 22.00 -3.31 -0.72
CA SER A 251 21.44 -2.71 0.48
C SER A 251 20.85 -1.34 0.17
N PHE A 252 19.60 -1.11 0.57
CA PHE A 252 18.91 0.18 0.42
C PHE A 252 18.98 1.03 1.69
N LEU A 253 19.74 0.62 2.70
CA LEU A 253 19.92 1.40 3.92
C LEU A 253 20.73 2.68 3.65
N PRO A 254 20.44 3.80 4.34
CA PRO A 254 19.38 3.96 5.36
C PRO A 254 17.99 4.28 4.78
N ALA A 255 17.87 4.43 3.46
CA ALA A 255 16.62 4.85 2.80
C ALA A 255 15.50 3.79 2.81
N SER A 256 15.83 2.51 2.96
CA SER A 256 14.84 1.45 3.17
C SER A 256 15.43 0.30 3.96
N ARG A 257 14.61 -0.26 4.85
CA ARG A 257 14.96 -1.43 5.68
C ARG A 257 14.69 -2.78 5.00
N GLY A 258 14.02 -2.79 3.85
CA GLY A 258 13.69 -4.01 3.14
C GLY A 258 14.69 -4.35 2.04
N SER A 259 14.49 -5.51 1.43
CA SER A 259 15.22 -5.94 0.24
C SER A 259 14.30 -5.88 -0.98
N SER A 260 14.78 -5.37 -2.11
CA SER A 260 14.01 -5.39 -3.36
C SER A 260 13.68 -6.83 -3.76
N LEU A 261 12.42 -7.08 -4.13
CA LEU A 261 11.95 -8.37 -4.64
C LEU A 261 12.49 -8.68 -6.05
N LEU A 262 13.08 -7.69 -6.73
CA LEU A 262 13.68 -7.84 -8.06
C LEU A 262 15.14 -8.30 -8.01
N ARG A 263 15.70 -8.43 -6.80
CA ARG A 263 17.11 -8.74 -6.55
C ARG A 263 17.24 -9.96 -5.65
N GLN A 264 18.44 -10.53 -5.63
CA GLN A 264 18.81 -11.55 -4.67
C GLN A 264 18.74 -10.98 -3.24
N PHE A 265 18.25 -11.80 -2.32
CA PHE A 265 18.30 -11.46 -0.90
C PHE A 265 19.73 -11.62 -0.38
N GLU A 266 19.97 -11.06 0.81
CA GLU A 266 21.30 -11.04 1.41
C GLU A 266 21.88 -12.48 1.52
N PRO A 267 23.03 -12.76 0.89
CA PRO A 267 23.61 -14.09 0.91
C PRO A 267 23.89 -14.57 2.33
N GLY A 268 23.48 -15.81 2.63
CA GLY A 268 23.72 -16.43 3.95
C GLY A 268 22.79 -15.96 5.07
N VAL A 269 21.86 -15.04 4.82
CA VAL A 269 20.88 -14.58 5.82
C VAL A 269 19.54 -15.26 5.63
N VAL A 270 19.17 -16.13 6.58
CA VAL A 270 17.86 -16.77 6.60
C VAL A 270 16.79 -15.75 6.99
N ARG A 271 15.71 -15.65 6.23
CA ARG A 271 14.60 -14.74 6.50
C ARG A 271 13.63 -15.33 7.52
N ASN A 272 13.51 -14.68 8.67
CA ASN A 272 12.57 -15.03 9.75
C ASN A 272 12.33 -13.79 10.63
N CYS A 273 11.48 -13.89 11.66
CA CYS A 273 11.17 -12.74 12.51
C CYS A 273 12.35 -12.24 13.37
N LYS A 274 13.45 -13.00 13.48
CA LYS A 274 14.69 -12.52 14.14
C LYS A 274 15.55 -11.69 13.19
N THR A 275 15.58 -12.02 11.90
CA THR A 275 16.44 -11.33 10.92
C THR A 275 15.72 -10.19 10.21
N LEU A 276 14.41 -10.28 10.05
CA LEU A 276 13.60 -9.25 9.41
C LEU A 276 13.12 -8.19 10.41
N PRO A 277 12.79 -6.97 9.93
CA PRO A 277 12.24 -5.89 10.75
C PRO A 277 10.76 -6.12 11.10
N ILE A 278 10.43 -7.30 11.64
CA ILE A 278 9.09 -7.69 12.07
C ILE A 278 9.06 -7.61 13.59
N PRO A 279 8.26 -6.70 14.19
CA PRO A 279 8.03 -6.72 15.63
C PRO A 279 7.45 -8.07 16.06
N PHE A 280 7.95 -8.64 17.16
CA PHE A 280 7.63 -10.02 17.54
C PHE A 280 6.13 -10.27 17.74
N GLN A 281 5.36 -9.27 18.18
CA GLN A 281 3.91 -9.35 18.31
C GLN A 281 3.15 -9.52 16.98
N TYR A 282 3.81 -9.21 15.86
CA TYR A 282 3.29 -9.40 14.50
C TYR A 282 3.92 -10.61 13.80
N CYS A 283 4.80 -11.36 14.48
CA CYS A 283 5.39 -12.55 13.92
C CYS A 283 4.34 -13.66 13.82
N ILE A 284 4.14 -14.17 12.61
CA ILE A 284 3.25 -15.32 12.34
C ILE A 284 3.94 -16.68 12.59
N CYS A 285 5.27 -16.70 12.67
CA CYS A 285 6.02 -17.94 12.94
C CYS A 285 5.67 -18.45 14.34
N GLN A 286 5.27 -19.72 14.42
CA GLN A 286 5.05 -20.39 15.69
C GLN A 286 6.39 -20.88 16.23
N TYR A 287 6.67 -20.57 17.50
CA TYR A 287 7.84 -21.10 18.21
C TYR A 287 7.37 -22.20 19.16
N ALA A 288 8.22 -23.22 19.35
CA ALA A 288 8.02 -24.18 20.41
C ALA A 288 8.01 -23.43 21.75
N LYS A 289 6.90 -23.53 22.49
CA LYS A 289 6.77 -22.94 23.82
C LYS A 289 7.42 -23.87 24.82
N VAL A 290 8.35 -23.34 25.62
CA VAL A 290 8.92 -24.05 26.76
C VAL A 290 8.20 -23.56 28.02
N PRO A 291 7.68 -24.46 28.89
CA PRO A 291 7.14 -24.06 30.18
C PRO A 291 8.21 -23.30 30.97
N LEU A 292 7.82 -22.19 31.60
CA LEU A 292 8.67 -21.58 32.61
C LEU A 292 8.52 -22.41 33.89
N GLU A 293 9.64 -22.85 34.45
CA GLU A 293 9.71 -23.45 35.79
C GLU A 293 9.36 -22.43 36.89
#